data_AF-A0A8C3X0Y6-F1
#
_entry.id   AF-A0A8C3X0Y6-F1
#
_cell.length_a   1.000
_cell.length_b   1.000
_cell.length_c   1.000
_cell.angle_alpha   90.00
_cell.angle_beta   90.00
_cell.angle_gamma   90.00
#
_symmetry.space_group_name_H-M   'P 1'
#
loop_
_entity.id
_entity.type
_entity.pdbx_description
1 polymer ?
#
loop_
_entity_poly.entity_id
_entity_poly.type
_entity_poly.pdbx_seq_one_letter_code
_entity_poly.pdbx_strand_id
1 'polypeptide(L)'
;KFKKSQCRPKKHAVSRSSRAELQFPVSRVDRVLRESDYARRLSSYTPVFLAGVLEYLTANILDLAGREASSSHRVRIAPEHVQRMKPLNLFLIIYLIEEPELSVSICFKMCKSILYKLSQVMDSEVCTIPLNILM
;
A
#
# COMPACT_ATOMS: atom_id res chain seq x y z
N LYS A 1 -48.97 24.49 -0.33
CA LYS A 1 -48.36 23.91 -1.55
C LYS A 1 -46.88 23.62 -1.27
N PHE A 2 -46.49 22.36 -1.08
CA PHE A 2 -45.07 21.97 -0.92
C PHE A 2 -44.43 21.80 -2.31
N LYS A 3 -43.38 22.57 -2.62
CA LYS A 3 -42.57 22.36 -3.83
C LYS A 3 -41.67 21.14 -3.63
N LYS A 4 -41.89 20.06 -4.38
CA LYS A 4 -40.91 18.99 -4.55
C LYS A 4 -39.69 19.56 -5.27
N SER A 5 -38.55 19.64 -4.60
CA SER A 5 -37.27 19.88 -5.28
C SER A 5 -36.94 18.65 -6.12
N GLN A 6 -36.74 18.83 -7.42
CA GLN A 6 -36.30 17.74 -8.30
C GLN A 6 -34.90 17.28 -7.88
N CYS A 7 -34.77 16.01 -7.48
CA CYS A 7 -33.47 15.38 -7.28
C CYS A 7 -32.83 15.10 -8.64
N ARG A 8 -31.83 15.90 -9.02
CA ARG A 8 -31.01 15.60 -10.22
C ARG A 8 -30.32 14.24 -10.04
N PRO A 9 -30.27 13.38 -11.07
CA PRO A 9 -29.55 12.12 -10.98
C PRO A 9 -28.08 12.39 -10.66
N LYS A 10 -27.61 11.89 -9.51
CA LYS A 10 -26.20 12.03 -9.09
C LYS A 10 -25.36 11.11 -9.96
N LYS A 11 -24.31 11.65 -10.59
CA LYS A 11 -23.31 10.84 -11.31
C LYS A 11 -22.70 9.83 -10.33
N HIS A 12 -22.47 8.60 -10.81
CA HIS A 12 -21.79 7.58 -10.01
C HIS A 12 -20.43 8.10 -9.54
N ALA A 13 -20.20 8.02 -8.23
CA ALA A 13 -18.95 8.47 -7.64
C ALA A 13 -17.85 7.45 -7.94
N VAL A 14 -16.91 7.82 -8.81
CA VAL A 14 -15.69 7.02 -9.02
C VAL A 14 -14.78 7.16 -7.79
N SER A 15 -14.33 6.04 -7.25
CA SER A 15 -13.44 6.02 -6.08
C SER A 15 -12.06 6.59 -6.41
N ARG A 16 -11.38 7.14 -5.40
CA ARG A 16 -10.02 7.69 -5.59
C ARG A 16 -8.99 6.62 -6.01
N SER A 17 -9.15 5.39 -5.52
CA SER A 17 -8.29 4.26 -5.91
C SER A 17 -8.52 3.87 -7.37
N SER A 18 -9.76 3.78 -7.82
CA SER A 18 -10.09 3.49 -9.22
C SER A 18 -9.59 4.58 -10.18
N ARG A 19 -9.60 5.86 -9.77
CA ARG A 19 -9.00 6.95 -10.57
C ARG A 19 -7.48 6.90 -10.65
N ALA A 20 -6.83 6.32 -9.65
CA ALA A 20 -5.38 6.19 -9.57
C ALA A 20 -4.90 4.82 -10.08
N GLU A 21 -5.81 3.94 -10.51
CA GLU A 21 -5.53 2.57 -10.95
C GLU A 21 -4.81 1.72 -9.89
N LEU A 22 -5.03 2.04 -8.61
CA LEU A 22 -4.46 1.32 -7.49
C LEU A 22 -5.48 0.31 -6.95
N GLN A 23 -5.02 -0.91 -6.65
CA GLN A 23 -5.78 -1.90 -5.90
C GLN A 23 -5.92 -1.50 -4.44
N PHE A 24 -4.92 -0.81 -3.90
CA PHE A 24 -4.95 -0.38 -2.51
C PHE A 24 -5.91 0.80 -2.25
N PRO A 25 -6.68 0.78 -1.15
CA PRO A 25 -7.70 1.77 -0.87
C PRO A 25 -7.09 3.10 -0.41
N VAL A 26 -6.86 4.02 -1.36
CA VAL A 26 -6.36 5.39 -1.12
C VAL A 26 -7.15 6.13 -0.02
N SER A 27 -8.47 5.94 0.03
CA SER A 27 -9.30 6.61 1.04
C SER A 27 -9.07 6.11 2.46
N ARG A 28 -8.69 4.84 2.63
CA ARG A 28 -8.35 4.28 3.94
C ARG A 28 -7.00 4.82 4.40
N VAL A 29 -6.02 4.87 3.49
CA VAL A 29 -4.69 5.42 3.76
C VAL A 29 -4.79 6.89 4.21
N ASP A 30 -5.56 7.71 3.50
CA ASP A 30 -5.81 9.11 3.89
C ASP A 30 -6.44 9.25 5.28
N ARG A 31 -7.37 8.36 5.64
CA ARG A 31 -7.99 8.35 6.97
C ARG A 31 -6.97 8.01 8.07
N VAL A 32 -6.20 6.94 7.87
CA VAL A 32 -5.15 6.50 8.80
C VAL A 32 -4.12 7.61 9.01
N LEU A 33 -3.68 8.28 7.94
CA LEU A 33 -2.71 9.37 8.02
C LEU A 33 -3.20 10.58 8.84
N ARG A 34 -4.51 10.81 8.88
CA ARG A 34 -5.14 11.88 9.67
C ARG A 34 -5.37 11.45 11.12
N GLU A 35 -5.70 10.19 11.35
CA GLU A 35 -5.87 9.62 12.69
C GLU A 35 -4.53 9.57 13.46
N SER A 36 -3.42 9.33 12.76
CA SER A 36 -2.08 9.25 13.35
C SER A 36 -1.36 10.59 13.54
N ASP A 37 -2.06 11.71 13.30
CA ASP A 37 -1.60 13.10 13.48
C ASP A 37 -0.18 13.38 12.94
N TYR A 38 0.16 12.83 11.77
CA TYR A 38 1.49 13.03 11.18
C TYR A 38 1.73 14.49 10.76
N ALA A 39 0.67 15.20 10.38
CA ALA A 39 0.69 16.62 10.12
C ALA A 39 -0.71 17.23 10.10
N ARG A 40 -0.77 18.50 10.48
CA ARG A 40 -1.99 19.32 10.48
C ARG A 40 -2.65 19.47 9.09
N ARG A 41 -1.89 19.33 8.00
CA ARG A 41 -2.41 19.36 6.62
C ARG A 41 -1.64 18.36 5.75
N LEU A 42 -2.39 17.53 5.03
CA LEU A 42 -1.86 16.56 4.05
C LEU A 42 -2.19 17.05 2.63
N SER A 43 -1.26 16.85 1.69
CA SER A 43 -1.50 17.11 0.27
C SER A 43 -2.46 16.07 -0.30
N SER A 44 -3.23 16.43 -1.32
CA SER A 44 -4.15 15.51 -2.01
C SER A 44 -3.45 14.30 -2.62
N TYR A 45 -2.16 14.45 -2.96
CA TYR A 45 -1.34 13.41 -3.58
C TYR A 45 -0.66 12.48 -2.58
N THR A 46 -0.47 12.91 -1.33
CA THR A 46 0.16 12.13 -0.26
C THR A 46 -0.42 10.72 -0.10
N PRO A 47 -1.75 10.52 0.03
CA PRO A 47 -2.30 9.18 0.20
C PRO A 47 -2.21 8.32 -1.08
N VAL A 48 -2.16 8.94 -2.26
CA VAL A 48 -2.00 8.22 -3.54
C VAL A 48 -0.56 7.70 -3.66
N PHE A 49 0.41 8.56 -3.38
CA PHE A 49 1.83 8.19 -3.38
C PHE A 49 2.10 7.04 -2.40
N LEU A 50 1.61 7.16 -1.17
CA LEU A 50 1.81 6.12 -0.16
C LEU A 50 1.12 4.81 -0.56
N ALA A 51 -0.12 4.86 -1.03
CA ALA A 51 -0.82 3.66 -1.50
C ALA A 51 -0.05 2.96 -2.64
N GLY A 52 0.53 3.71 -3.58
CA GLY A 52 1.35 3.15 -4.65
C GLY A 52 2.65 2.49 -4.16
N VAL A 53 3.34 3.10 -3.20
CA VAL A 53 4.54 2.48 -2.59
C VAL A 53 4.19 1.17 -1.88
N LEU A 54 3.08 1.14 -1.15
CA LEU A 54 2.62 -0.07 -0.47
C LEU A 54 2.22 -1.17 -1.45
N GLU A 55 1.51 -0.82 -2.51
CA GLU A 55 1.11 -1.74 -3.57
C GLU A 55 2.36 -2.33 -4.25
N TYR A 56 3.34 -1.49 -4.57
CA TYR A 56 4.60 -1.93 -5.14
C TYR A 56 5.34 -2.92 -4.23
N LEU A 57 5.50 -2.59 -2.94
CA LEU A 57 6.22 -3.45 -1.99
C LEU A 57 5.52 -4.80 -1.81
N THR A 58 4.19 -4.79 -1.63
CA THR A 58 3.42 -6.02 -1.48
C THR A 58 3.43 -6.88 -2.73
N ALA A 59 3.34 -6.30 -3.93
CA ALA A 59 3.46 -7.02 -5.20
C ALA A 59 4.82 -7.72 -5.33
N ASN A 60 5.92 -7.03 -5.00
CA ASN A 60 7.26 -7.63 -5.04
C ASN A 60 7.41 -8.80 -4.07
N ILE A 61 6.91 -8.64 -2.83
CA ILE A 61 6.99 -9.69 -1.82
C ILE A 61 6.16 -10.90 -2.24
N LEU A 62 4.96 -10.69 -2.78
CA LEU A 62 4.09 -11.76 -3.25
C LEU A 62 4.64 -12.48 -4.49
N ASP A 63 5.29 -11.77 -5.41
CA ASP A 63 5.96 -12.38 -6.58
C ASP A 63 7.14 -13.27 -6.13
N LEU A 64 8.00 -12.77 -5.24
CA LEU A 64 9.12 -13.55 -4.72
C LEU A 64 8.65 -14.76 -3.88
N ALA A 65 7.70 -14.57 -2.97
CA ALA A 65 7.14 -15.65 -2.16
C ALA A 65 6.34 -16.65 -3.02
N GLY A 66 5.69 -16.19 -4.09
CA GLY A 66 4.99 -17.03 -5.06
C GLY A 66 5.92 -17.91 -5.88
N ARG A 67 7.09 -17.39 -6.28
CA ARG A 67 8.15 -18.18 -6.93
C ARG A 67 8.68 -19.28 -6.00
N GLU A 68 8.93 -18.96 -4.74
CA GLU A 68 9.37 -19.95 -3.74
C GLU A 68 8.27 -20.99 -3.43
N ALA A 69 7.00 -20.58 -3.36
CA ALA A 69 5.88 -21.49 -3.17
C ALA A 69 5.68 -22.45 -4.37
N SER A 70 5.87 -21.93 -5.58
CA SER A 70 5.78 -22.73 -6.81
C SER A 70 6.92 -23.74 -6.89
N SER A 71 8.13 -23.32 -6.48
CA SER A 71 9.31 -24.19 -6.34
C SER A 71 9.11 -25.31 -5.31
N SER A 72 8.37 -25.02 -4.23
CA SER A 72 8.01 -26.02 -3.19
C SER A 72 6.76 -26.85 -3.53
N HIS A 73 6.20 -26.71 -4.74
CA HIS A 73 4.96 -27.35 -5.20
C HIS A 73 3.74 -27.09 -4.30
N ARG A 74 3.67 -25.91 -3.66
CA ARG A 74 2.55 -25.49 -2.82
C ARG A 74 1.69 -24.45 -3.53
N VAL A 75 0.36 -24.63 -3.46
CA VAL A 75 -0.64 -23.70 -4.03
C VAL A 75 -0.94 -22.51 -3.10
N ARG A 76 -0.42 -22.52 -1.86
CA ARG A 76 -0.65 -21.46 -0.86
C ARG A 76 0.69 -20.91 -0.39
N ILE A 77 0.77 -19.60 -0.20
CA ILE A 77 1.94 -18.96 0.39
C ILE A 77 1.91 -19.24 1.90
N ALA A 78 2.94 -19.93 2.39
CA ALA A 78 3.19 -20.19 3.80
C ALA A 78 4.31 -19.27 4.33
N PRO A 79 4.40 -19.02 5.65
CA PRO A 79 5.47 -18.21 6.24
C PRO A 79 6.88 -18.66 5.84
N GLU A 80 7.07 -19.98 5.63
CA GLU A 80 8.32 -20.59 5.19
C GLU A 80 8.85 -20.03 3.85
N HIS A 81 7.95 -19.69 2.91
CA HIS A 81 8.34 -19.15 1.61
C HIS A 81 8.81 -17.70 1.70
N VAL A 82 8.19 -16.93 2.60
CA VAL A 82 8.61 -15.55 2.90
C VAL A 82 9.99 -15.55 3.58
N GLN A 83 10.28 -16.53 4.43
CA GLN A 83 11.59 -16.63 5.07
C GLN A 83 12.70 -17.04 4.10
N ARG A 84 12.39 -17.76 3.02
CA ARG A 84 13.36 -18.23 2.01
C ARG A 84 13.56 -17.28 0.84
N MET A 85 12.67 -16.30 0.66
CA MET A 85 12.78 -15.36 -0.46
C MET A 85 14.09 -14.59 -0.39
N LYS A 86 14.82 -14.49 -1.50
CA LYS A 86 16.07 -13.73 -1.55
C LYS A 86 15.77 -12.24 -1.72
N PRO A 87 16.13 -11.36 -0.76
CA PRO A 87 15.86 -9.93 -0.85
C PRO A 87 16.91 -9.23 -1.74
N LEU A 88 17.04 -9.66 -3.00
CA LEU A 88 18.08 -9.11 -3.88
C LEU A 88 17.75 -7.70 -4.41
N ASN A 89 16.46 -7.35 -4.53
CA ASN A 89 16.02 -6.03 -5.00
C ASN A 89 15.39 -5.15 -3.91
N LEU A 90 14.86 -5.76 -2.85
CA LEU A 90 14.12 -5.05 -1.81
C LEU A 90 15.02 -4.09 -1.00
N PHE A 91 16.27 -4.49 -0.77
CA PHE A 91 17.27 -3.68 -0.05
C PHE A 91 17.73 -2.46 -0.87
N LEU A 92 17.82 -2.60 -2.19
CA LEU A 92 18.31 -1.56 -3.09
C LEU A 92 17.30 -0.41 -3.23
N ILE A 93 16.00 -0.69 -3.11
CA ILE A 93 14.95 0.34 -3.13
C ILE A 93 14.87 1.10 -1.81
N ILE A 94 15.16 0.43 -0.68
CA ILE A 94 15.30 1.11 0.61
C ILE A 94 16.54 2.01 0.60
N TYR A 95 17.67 1.53 0.05
CA TYR A 95 18.88 2.34 -0.15
C TYR A 95 18.71 3.48 -1.17
N LEU A 96 17.90 3.32 -2.22
CA LEU A 96 17.59 4.42 -3.16
C LEU A 96 16.66 5.49 -2.59
N ILE A 97 15.98 5.22 -1.46
CA ILE A 97 15.25 6.24 -0.68
C ILE A 97 16.21 6.95 0.30
N GLU A 98 17.45 6.48 0.43
CA GLU A 98 18.46 6.94 1.38
C GLU A 98 19.54 7.83 0.74
N GLU A 99 19.19 8.62 -0.29
CA GLU A 99 20.02 9.74 -0.78
C GLU A 99 19.27 11.07 -0.61
N PRO A 100 19.62 11.88 0.41
CA PRO A 100 18.88 13.07 0.82
C PRO A 100 19.46 14.36 0.21
N GLU A 101 19.00 14.76 -0.97
CA GLU A 101 19.12 16.17 -1.40
C GLU A 101 17.81 16.59 -2.09
N LEU A 102 16.83 17.00 -1.29
CA LEU A 102 16.22 18.34 -1.38
C LEU A 102 15.08 18.51 -0.37
N SER A 103 15.28 19.48 0.51
CA SER A 103 14.35 20.00 1.52
C SER A 103 12.91 20.22 1.05
N VAL A 104 12.02 19.23 1.06
CA VAL A 104 10.56 19.51 1.14
C VAL A 104 9.76 18.37 1.79
N SER A 105 8.93 18.77 2.75
CA SER A 105 7.64 18.15 3.05
C SER A 105 7.61 16.93 3.98
N ILE A 106 6.71 17.04 4.96
CA ILE A 106 6.07 16.02 5.78
C ILE A 106 5.98 14.61 5.13
N CYS A 107 5.83 14.51 3.79
CA CYS A 107 5.89 13.25 3.03
C CYS A 107 7.09 12.36 3.36
N PHE A 108 8.32 12.90 3.47
CA PHE A 108 9.50 12.07 3.73
C PHE A 108 9.52 11.50 5.16
N LYS A 109 9.12 12.30 6.16
CA LYS A 109 8.99 11.85 7.56
C LYS A 109 7.90 10.78 7.71
N MET A 110 6.78 10.94 7.00
CA MET A 110 5.70 9.95 6.98
C MET A 110 6.14 8.65 6.33
N CYS A 111 6.80 8.69 5.16
CA CYS A 111 7.29 7.49 4.51
C CYS A 111 8.25 6.70 5.40
N LYS A 112 9.23 7.36 6.04
CA LYS A 112 10.18 6.67 6.93
C LYS A 112 9.46 6.03 8.13
N SER A 113 8.58 6.76 8.82
CA SER A 113 7.84 6.23 9.99
C SER A 113 6.88 5.09 9.64
N ILE A 114 6.20 5.17 8.49
CA ILE A 114 5.22 4.16 8.05
C ILE A 114 5.94 2.91 7.54
N LEU A 115 7.04 3.04 6.80
CA LEU A 115 7.87 1.90 6.39
C LEU A 115 8.43 1.14 7.59
N TYR A 116 8.92 1.85 8.62
CA TYR A 116 9.37 1.20 9.87
C TYR A 116 8.23 0.48 10.61
N LYS A 117 7.01 1.02 10.61
CA LYS A 117 5.85 0.36 11.23
C LYS A 117 5.33 -0.83 10.42
N LEU A 118 5.37 -0.75 9.10
CA LEU A 118 5.01 -1.87 8.23
C LEU A 118 6.01 -3.02 8.31
N SER A 119 7.29 -2.71 8.51
CA SER A 119 8.30 -3.71 8.84
C SER A 119 7.93 -4.51 10.09
N GLN A 120 7.25 -3.91 11.08
CA GLN A 120 6.80 -4.61 12.30
C GLN A 120 5.48 -5.38 12.13
N VAL A 121 4.62 -4.97 11.19
CA VAL A 121 3.33 -5.63 10.92
C VAL A 121 3.51 -6.91 10.09
N MET A 122 4.50 -6.94 9.20
CA MET A 122 4.80 -8.12 8.39
C MET A 122 5.26 -9.34 9.20
N ASP A 123 5.70 -9.14 10.45
CA ASP A 123 6.11 -10.24 11.33
C ASP A 123 4.93 -11.01 11.97
N SER A 124 3.68 -10.49 11.90
CA SER A 124 2.57 -11.02 12.71
C SER A 124 1.39 -11.63 11.95
N GLU A 125 1.18 -11.31 10.67
CA GLU A 125 0.05 -11.87 9.91
C GLU A 125 0.42 -12.22 8.46
N VAL A 126 1.08 -13.37 8.26
CA VAL A 126 1.04 -14.06 6.97
C VAL A 126 0.06 -15.24 7.10
N CYS A 127 -1.21 -14.91 7.29
CA CYS A 127 -2.29 -15.87 7.26
C CYS A 127 -2.66 -16.18 5.80
N THR A 128 -2.18 -17.33 5.32
CA THR A 128 -2.79 -18.19 4.28
C THR A 128 -3.49 -17.45 3.14
N ILE A 129 -2.74 -16.65 2.36
CA ILE A 129 -3.31 -15.98 1.19
C ILE A 129 -3.41 -17.02 0.05
N PRO A 130 -4.62 -17.33 -0.46
CA PRO A 130 -4.75 -18.16 -1.65
C PRO A 130 -4.22 -17.39 -2.87
N LEU A 131 -3.42 -18.06 -3.72
CA LEU A 131 -2.88 -17.49 -4.97
C LEU A 131 -3.97 -16.90 -5.89
N ASN A 132 -5.22 -17.30 -5.72
CA ASN A 132 -6.37 -16.87 -6.52
C ASN A 132 -6.83 -15.42 -6.28
N ILE A 133 -6.24 -14.69 -5.33
CA ILE A 133 -6.48 -13.25 -5.14
C ILE A 133 -5.48 -12.39 -5.95
N LEU A 134 -4.46 -13.02 -6.56
CA LEU A 134 -3.38 -12.35 -7.28
C LEU A 134 -3.60 -12.24 -8.80
N MET A 135 -4.77 -12.66 -9.31
CA MET A 135 -5.13 -12.62 -10.74
C MET A 135 -6.34 -11.72 -10.98
#